data_AF-A0A962G138-F1
#
_entry.id   AF-A0A962G138-F1
#
_cell.length_a   1.000
_cell.length_b   1.000
_cell.length_c   1.000
_cell.angle_alpha   90.00
_cell.angle_beta   90.00
_cell.angle_gamma   90.00
#
_symmetry.space_group_name_H-M   'P 1'
#
loop_
_entity.id
_entity.type
_entity.pdbx_description
1 polymer ?
#
loop_
_entity_poly.entity_id
_entity_poly.type
_entity_poly.pdbx_seq_one_letter_code
_entity_poly.pdbx_strand_id
1 'polypeptide(L)' 'CGSCAMNIDGSNTLACTRAIEDCGKKDVPIYPLPHMSVVKDLVPDMTHFYAQYASIKPWLRTQSAAPPKERL' A
#
# COMPACT_ATOMS: atom_id res chain seq x y z
N CYS A 1 5.14 3.66 -6.91
CA CYS A 1 4.43 4.44 -5.88
C CYS A 1 3.59 3.56 -4.94
N GLY A 2 3.05 2.43 -5.39
CA GLY A 2 2.16 1.57 -4.57
C GLY A 2 0.68 1.97 -4.62
N SER A 3 0.32 3.01 -5.39
CA SER A 3 -1.06 3.53 -5.44
C SER A 3 -2.06 2.63 -6.18
N CYS A 4 -1.60 1.78 -7.11
CA CYS A 4 -2.44 0.92 -7.93
C CYS A 4 -2.56 -0.52 -7.39
N ALA A 5 -2.50 -0.67 -6.07
CA ALA A 5 -2.67 -1.97 -5.42
C ALA A 5 -4.13 -2.40 -5.46
N MET A 6 -4.39 -3.60 -6.00
CA MET A 6 -5.72 -4.18 -6.13
C MET A 6 -5.62 -5.71 -6.23
N ASN A 7 -6.75 -6.40 -6.15
CA ASN A 7 -6.79 -7.85 -6.38
C ASN A 7 -7.06 -8.11 -7.87
N ILE A 8 -6.13 -8.79 -8.54
CA ILE A 8 -6.18 -9.11 -9.98
C ILE A 8 -6.07 -10.62 -10.12
N ASP A 9 -7.08 -11.25 -10.74
CA ASP A 9 -7.15 -12.71 -10.93
C ASP A 9 -6.96 -13.49 -9.61
N GLY A 10 -7.51 -12.97 -8.51
CA GLY A 10 -7.46 -13.59 -7.19
C GLY A 10 -6.22 -13.24 -6.35
N SER A 11 -5.23 -12.53 -6.90
CA SER A 11 -4.00 -12.16 -6.18
C SER A 11 -3.86 -10.66 -5.95
N ASN A 12 -3.37 -10.27 -4.77
CA ASN A 12 -3.07 -8.86 -4.47
C ASN A 12 -1.76 -8.46 -5.13
N THR A 13 -1.80 -7.50 -6.05
CA THR A 13 -0.63 -7.07 -6.81
C THR A 13 -0.74 -5.60 -7.21
N LEU A 14 0.30 -5.07 -7.86
CA LEU A 14 0.32 -3.74 -8.44
C LEU A 14 -0.13 -3.83 -9.91
N ALA A 15 -1.21 -3.14 -10.25
CA ALA A 15 -1.78 -3.18 -11.59
C ALA A 15 -0.78 -2.71 -12.67
N CYS A 16 0.08 -1.73 -12.37
CA CYS A 16 1.02 -1.18 -13.34
C CYS A 16 2.20 -2.11 -13.68
N THR A 17 2.43 -3.17 -12.90
CA THR A 17 3.52 -4.13 -13.14
C THR A 17 3.00 -5.54 -13.42
N ARG A 18 1.68 -5.76 -13.38
CA ARG A 18 1.08 -7.05 -13.69
C ARG A 18 0.84 -7.12 -15.20
N ALA A 19 1.61 -7.95 -15.91
CA ALA A 19 1.39 -8.15 -17.34
C ALA A 19 0.05 -8.86 -17.58
N ILE A 20 -0.66 -8.44 -18.62
CA ILE A 20 -1.94 -9.06 -19.01
C ILE A 20 -1.72 -10.53 -19.40
N GLU A 21 -0.60 -10.83 -20.05
CA GLU A 21 -0.18 -12.18 -20.46
C GLU A 21 0.00 -13.14 -19.27
N ASP A 22 0.27 -12.61 -18.08
CA ASP A 22 0.41 -13.43 -16.87
C ASP A 22 -0.94 -13.79 -16.23
N CYS A 23 -2.05 -13.24 -16.72
CA CYS A 23 -3.39 -13.55 -16.22
C CYS A 23 -3.87 -14.87 -16.84
N GLY A 24 -4.34 -15.80 -16.01
CA GLY A 24 -4.53 -17.19 -16.43
C GLY A 24 -5.81 -17.45 -17.23
N LYS A 25 -6.62 -16.42 -17.46
CA LYS A 25 -7.97 -16.53 -18.02
C LYS A 25 -8.24 -15.40 -19.01
N LYS A 26 -9.15 -15.66 -19.96
CA LYS A 26 -9.64 -14.67 -20.91
C LYS A 26 -10.36 -13.51 -20.22
N ASP A 27 -11.16 -13.83 -19.20
CA ASP A 27 -11.83 -12.83 -18.35
C ASP A 27 -11.02 -12.69 -17.05
N VAL A 28 -10.54 -11.48 -16.79
CA VAL A 28 -9.69 -11.17 -15.64
C VAL A 28 -10.52 -10.41 -14.60
N PRO A 29 -10.95 -11.05 -13.51
CA PRO A 29 -11.68 -10.35 -12.46
C PRO A 29 -10.73 -9.41 -11.70
N ILE A 30 -11.20 -8.19 -11.46
CA ILE A 30 -10.47 -7.15 -10.74
C ILE A 30 -11.34 -6.65 -9.59
N TYR A 31 -10.80 -6.69 -8.38
CA TYR A 31 -11.47 -6.24 -7.16
C TYR A 31 -10.58 -5.26 -6.40
N PRO A 32 -11.16 -4.38 -5.56
CA PRO A 32 -10.37 -3.61 -4.59
C PRO A 32 -9.63 -4.54 -3.61
N LEU A 33 -8.72 -3.98 -2.81
CA LEU A 33 -8.01 -4.75 -1.80
C LEU A 33 -9.00 -5.43 -0.81
N PRO A 34 -8.83 -6.74 -0.52
CA PRO A 34 -9.75 -7.48 0.34
C PRO A 34 -9.87 -6.91 1.75
N HIS A 35 -11.05 -7.05 2.36
CA HIS A 35 -11.35 -6.60 3.73
C HIS A 35 -11.11 -5.10 4.02
N MET A 36 -11.01 -4.27 2.99
CA MET A 36 -10.96 -2.82 3.13
C MET A 36 -12.33 -2.20 2.81
N SER A 37 -12.66 -1.10 3.49
CA SER A 37 -13.86 -0.32 3.13
C SER A 37 -13.63 0.34 1.77
N VAL A 38 -14.61 0.25 0.87
CA VAL A 38 -14.50 0.80 -0.48
C VAL A 38 -15.11 2.19 -0.51
N VAL A 39 -14.34 3.19 -0.98
CA VAL A 39 -14.86 4.55 -1.20
C VAL A 39 -15.71 4.57 -2.46
N LYS A 40 -15.14 4.09 -3.57
CA LYS A 40 -15.81 3.94 -4.87
C LYS A 40 -14.99 3.02 -5.78
N ASP A 41 -15.67 2.18 -6.57
CA ASP A 41 -15.06 1.28 -7.56
C ASP A 41 -13.92 0.43 -6.96
N LEU A 42 -12.68 0.64 -7.43
CA LEU A 42 -11.49 -0.08 -6.99
C LEU A 42 -10.66 0.68 -5.94
N VAL A 43 -11.19 1.79 -5.40
CA VAL A 43 -10.47 2.66 -4.47
C VAL A 43 -10.85 2.32 -3.02
N PRO A 44 -9.95 1.67 -2.25
CA PRO A 44 -10.19 1.42 -0.83
C PRO A 44 -9.87 2.66 0.02
N ASP A 45 -10.48 2.73 1.20
CA ASP A 45 -10.12 3.69 2.25
C ASP A 45 -8.84 3.24 2.97
N MET A 46 -7.77 4.02 2.82
CA MET A 46 -6.45 3.76 3.40
C MET A 46 -6.23 4.44 4.77
N THR A 47 -7.23 5.14 5.30
CA THR A 47 -7.10 5.95 6.53
C THR A 47 -6.62 5.12 7.71
N HIS A 48 -7.20 3.94 7.93
CA HIS A 48 -6.82 3.06 9.03
C HIS A 48 -5.38 2.52 8.89
N PHE A 49 -5.00 2.12 7.68
CA PHE A 49 -3.65 1.62 7.38
C PHE A 49 -2.58 2.67 7.72
N TYR A 50 -2.78 3.92 7.29
CA TYR A 50 -1.83 5.01 7.59
C TYR A 50 -1.81 5.38 9.08
N ALA A 51 -2.95 5.30 9.77
CA ALA A 51 -3.00 5.51 11.22
C ALA A 51 -2.15 4.48 11.98
N GLN A 52 -2.21 3.20 11.58
CA GLN A 52 -1.37 2.14 12.14
C GLN A 52 0.12 2.41 11.87
N TYR A 53 0.48 2.81 10.64
CA TYR A 53 1.86 3.17 10.31
C TYR A 53 2.39 4.36 11.14
N ALA A 54 1.57 5.39 11.35
CA ALA A 54 1.97 6.53 12.19
C ALA A 54 2.16 6.14 13.67
N SER A 55 1.39 5.16 14.17
CA SER A 55 1.42 4.74 15.57
C SER A 55 2.77 4.18 16.02
N ILE A 56 3.51 3.54 15.11
CA ILE A 56 4.83 2.96 15.40
C ILE A 56 5.96 4.01 15.40
N LYS A 57 5.64 5.27 15.09
CA LYS A 57 6.59 6.38 15.03
C LYS A 57 7.82 6.05 14.18
N PRO A 58 7.66 5.81 12.86
CA PRO A 58 8.69 5.27 11.98
C PRO A 58 9.72 6.33 11.57
N TRP A 59 10.38 6.93 12.56
CA TRP A 59 11.43 7.93 12.41
C TRP A 59 12.51 7.72 13.47
N LEU A 60 13.68 8.32 13.24
CA LEU A 60 14.79 8.23 14.16
C LEU A 60 14.44 8.89 15.50
N ARG A 61 14.68 8.16 16.60
CA ARG A 61 14.50 8.67 17.96
C ARG A 61 15.81 8.57 18.72
N THR A 62 16.37 9.71 19.11
CA THR A 62 17.58 9.77 19.94
C THR A 62 17.21 10.10 21.38
N GLN A 63 17.86 9.44 22.34
CA GLN A 63 17.71 9.76 23.77
C GLN A 63 18.64 10.91 24.20
N SER A 64 19.70 11.18 23.43
CA SER A 64 20.64 12.26 23.69
C SER A 64 20.21 13.56 23.01
N ALA A 65 20.66 14.69 23.57
CA ALA A 65 20.39 16.02 23.06
C ALA A 65 20.79 16.17 21.59
N ALA A 66 20.12 17.07 20.87
CA ALA A 66 20.47 17.38 19.49
C ALA A 66 21.92 17.91 19.45
N PRO A 67 22.81 17.31 18.65
CA PRO A 67 24.16 17.83 18.51
C PRO A 67 24.15 19.16 17.74
N PRO A 68 25.17 20.01 17.93
CA PRO A 68 25.30 21.29 17.22
C PRO A 68 25.58 21.14 15.71
N LYS A 69 25.90 19.94 15.24
CA LYS A 69 26.01 19.56 13.82
C LYS A 69 25.28 18.23 13.58
N GLU A 70 25.02 17.94 12.31
CA GLU A 70 24.34 16.72 11.86
C GLU A 70 25.03 15.45 12.38
N ARG A 71 24.23 14.44 12.76
CA ARG A 71 24.75 13.13 13.13
C ARG A 71 25.13 12.39 11.85
N LEU A 72 26.42 12.39 11.50
CA LEU A 72 27.00 11.46 10.53
C LEU A 72 27.03 10.04 11.11
#